data_AF-A0A1X2HSS5-F1
#
_entry.id   AF-A0A1X2HSS5-F1
#
_cell.length_a   1.000
_cell.length_b   1.000
_cell.length_c   1.000
_cell.angle_alpha   90.00
_cell.angle_beta   90.00
_cell.angle_gamma   90.00
#
_symmetry.space_group_name_H-M   'P 1'
#
loop_
_entity.id
_entity.type
_entity.pdbx_description
1 polymer ?
#
loop_
_entity_poly.entity_id
_entity_poly.type
_entity_poly.pdbx_seq_one_letter_code
_entity_poly.pdbx_strand_id
1 'polypeptide(L)'
;MLKSTNVIRSFNLTLTPGQNKLVAFGPGSVVNGSVVLVLDQPAEADSLRVVFKCELWDGHQRQTAVPLFHVEERLLKVKTSLSDGSHMYLFAIRLPDANYPPSIYEGYDGVRVEYTLQAFFDLQPRGEQQQQQQPDQEQRITDHNSTGSSTIACSTVSTAPVPILYLPLVTSDDSTPTASETRVFSWNDAPVRVTATLTKPSYTAGDWCTVKLTVDNRSDGKVKQIDLALACSVASQGGKHRQQIITSDTFYVSRHEQQSVLRIRLPDHCVPTFACHPSVPSAQQLDLSYHLELGIPMTTHSVLERSNNGGGWSLFSTPQTNNTLSLPLIVSTVPHGMSMHHTLPTELDLPVFCPTVESPMPSPTSPSFFSRAGSPVPPTSSSTASVSAAAELDRLSLSPSTEEDPVVDTGVGAGNVMGTTNSGAAVMQQDASGHLMVPT
;
A
#
# COMPACT_ATOMS: atom_id res chain seq x y z
N MET A 1 31.57 -22.56 -26.40
CA MET A 1 30.50 -21.97 -25.56
C MET A 1 31.10 -21.59 -24.23
N LEU A 2 31.35 -20.30 -24.00
CA LEU A 2 31.79 -19.80 -22.69
C LEU A 2 30.58 -19.84 -21.75
N LYS A 3 30.61 -20.71 -20.72
CA LYS A 3 29.60 -20.66 -19.66
C LYS A 3 29.79 -19.34 -18.92
N SER A 4 28.86 -18.40 -19.06
CA SER A 4 28.81 -17.22 -18.19
C SER A 4 28.64 -17.72 -16.76
N THR A 5 29.67 -17.59 -15.94
CA THR A 5 29.56 -17.96 -14.53
C THR A 5 28.85 -16.83 -13.81
N ASN A 6 27.64 -17.08 -13.32
CA ASN A 6 26.93 -16.15 -12.46
C ASN A 6 27.69 -16.02 -11.15
N VAL A 7 28.11 -14.82 -10.80
CA VAL A 7 28.86 -14.55 -9.56
C VAL A 7 27.93 -14.67 -8.34
N ILE A 8 26.67 -14.25 -8.48
CA ILE A 8 25.66 -14.27 -7.43
C ILE A 8 24.77 -15.50 -7.60
N ARG A 9 24.72 -16.35 -6.58
CA ARG A 9 23.82 -17.51 -6.51
C ARG A 9 22.43 -17.09 -6.04
N SER A 10 22.34 -16.27 -5.00
CA SER A 10 21.06 -15.76 -4.49
C SER A 10 21.23 -14.41 -3.79
N PHE A 11 20.21 -13.57 -3.88
CA PHE A 11 20.17 -12.25 -3.24
C PHE A 11 18.76 -12.00 -2.70
N ASN A 12 18.61 -12.02 -1.36
CA ASN A 12 17.32 -11.99 -0.70
C ASN A 12 17.27 -10.87 0.35
N LEU A 13 16.13 -10.18 0.42
CA LEU A 13 15.81 -9.17 1.42
C LEU A 13 14.69 -9.70 2.31
N THR A 14 14.83 -9.54 3.62
CA THR A 14 13.82 -9.96 4.61
C THR A 14 13.56 -8.84 5.61
N LEU A 15 12.29 -8.66 6.00
CA LEU A 15 11.85 -7.71 7.03
C LEU A 15 11.57 -8.43 8.36
N THR A 16 11.82 -7.72 9.46
CA THR A 16 11.46 -8.15 10.83
C THR A 16 10.32 -7.25 11.33
N PRO A 17 9.28 -7.76 12.01
CA PRO A 17 9.07 -9.12 12.52
C PRO A 17 8.31 -10.09 11.58
N GLY A 18 7.97 -9.72 10.35
CA GLY A 18 7.02 -10.50 9.55
C GLY A 18 7.59 -11.12 8.27
N GLN A 19 7.92 -12.42 8.30
CA GLN A 19 7.70 -13.23 7.10
C GLN A 19 6.19 -13.52 7.03
N ASN A 20 5.50 -13.01 6.00
CA ASN A 20 4.07 -13.24 5.68
C ASN A 20 3.00 -12.41 6.42
N LYS A 21 3.37 -11.36 7.17
CA LYS A 21 2.37 -10.40 7.72
C LYS A 21 2.65 -9.00 7.21
N LEU A 22 1.61 -8.34 6.70
CA LEU A 22 1.66 -6.91 6.39
C LEU A 22 1.79 -6.15 7.71
N VAL A 23 2.90 -5.45 7.87
CA VAL A 23 3.15 -4.54 9.00
C VAL A 23 2.92 -3.13 8.52
N ALA A 24 2.11 -2.37 9.26
CA ALA A 24 1.89 -0.96 8.99
C ALA A 24 2.99 -0.12 9.66
N PHE A 25 3.58 0.79 8.90
CA PHE A 25 4.56 1.77 9.37
C PHE A 25 3.98 3.18 9.26
N GLY A 26 4.45 4.08 10.10
CA GLY A 26 4.07 5.50 10.06
C GLY A 26 5.28 6.43 10.17
N PRO A 27 5.05 7.73 10.37
CA PRO A 27 6.11 8.71 10.63
C PRO A 27 7.04 8.23 11.76
N GLY A 28 8.35 8.43 11.59
CA GLY A 28 9.36 8.11 12.60
C GLY A 28 9.59 6.61 12.87
N SER A 29 8.81 5.71 12.26
CA SER A 29 8.94 4.26 12.45
C SER A 29 10.29 3.74 11.97
N VAL A 30 10.78 2.64 12.55
CA VAL A 30 12.02 2.00 12.13
C VAL A 30 11.72 0.72 11.37
N VAL A 31 12.10 0.68 10.09
CA VAL A 31 12.01 -0.49 9.22
C VAL A 31 13.32 -1.26 9.33
N ASN A 32 13.31 -2.46 9.89
CA ASN A 32 14.51 -3.27 10.08
C ASN A 32 14.39 -4.67 9.45
N GLY A 33 15.54 -5.29 9.23
CA GLY A 33 15.59 -6.59 8.59
C GLY A 33 17.00 -7.07 8.27
N SER A 34 17.08 -8.03 7.35
CA SER A 34 18.37 -8.54 6.87
C SER A 34 18.39 -8.74 5.36
N VAL A 35 19.59 -8.60 4.81
CA VAL A 35 19.93 -8.91 3.42
C VAL A 35 20.88 -10.09 3.40
N VAL A 36 20.52 -11.15 2.68
CA VAL A 36 21.31 -12.37 2.53
C VAL A 36 21.79 -12.47 1.09
N LEU A 37 23.11 -12.44 0.90
CA LEU A 37 23.80 -12.54 -0.37
C LEU A 37 24.63 -13.82 -0.40
N VAL A 38 24.40 -14.69 -1.38
CA VAL A 38 25.18 -15.93 -1.58
C VAL A 38 25.94 -15.82 -2.88
N LEU A 39 27.27 -15.92 -2.81
CA LEU A 39 28.19 -15.81 -3.93
C LEU A 39 28.78 -17.19 -4.29
N ASP A 40 28.82 -17.49 -5.59
CA ASP A 40 29.47 -18.69 -6.14
C ASP A 40 30.98 -18.50 -6.35
N GLN A 41 31.43 -17.25 -6.41
CA GLN A 41 32.83 -16.87 -6.58
C GLN A 41 33.13 -15.59 -5.79
N PRO A 42 34.39 -15.35 -5.41
CA PRO A 42 34.78 -14.08 -4.85
C PRO A 42 34.49 -12.92 -5.80
N ALA A 43 34.01 -11.81 -5.24
CA ALA A 43 33.55 -10.64 -5.97
C ALA A 43 34.07 -9.34 -5.33
N GLU A 44 34.33 -8.33 -6.15
CA GLU A 44 34.56 -6.96 -5.67
C GLU A 44 33.24 -6.20 -5.72
N ALA A 45 32.79 -5.74 -4.56
CA ALA A 45 31.56 -4.98 -4.41
C ALA A 45 31.88 -3.50 -4.23
N ASP A 46 31.25 -2.66 -5.04
CA ASP A 46 31.30 -1.20 -4.88
C ASP A 46 30.34 -0.73 -3.80
N SER A 47 29.12 -1.28 -3.79
CA SER A 47 28.09 -0.90 -2.82
C SER A 47 27.08 -2.02 -2.56
N LEU A 48 26.58 -2.07 -1.34
CA LEU A 48 25.36 -2.79 -0.96
C LEU A 48 24.49 -1.82 -0.19
N ARG A 49 23.28 -1.61 -0.65
CA ARG A 49 22.34 -0.64 -0.07
C ARG A 49 20.92 -1.17 -0.04
N VAL A 50 20.15 -0.68 0.90
CA VAL A 50 18.71 -0.92 1.00
C VAL A 50 18.01 0.42 0.80
N VAL A 51 17.04 0.44 -0.11
CA VAL A 51 16.27 1.64 -0.46
C VAL A 51 14.83 1.41 -0.07
N PHE A 52 14.33 2.29 0.80
CA PHE A 52 12.90 2.46 1.05
C PHE A 52 12.39 3.58 0.14
N LYS A 53 11.41 3.33 -0.72
CA LYS A 53 10.88 4.32 -1.66
C LYS A 53 9.36 4.41 -1.60
N CYS A 54 8.86 5.61 -1.86
CA CYS A 54 7.44 5.92 -2.04
C CYS A 54 7.20 6.44 -3.45
N GLU A 55 6.25 5.85 -4.15
CA GLU A 55 5.92 6.14 -5.54
C GLU A 55 4.42 6.41 -5.68
N LEU A 56 4.08 7.51 -6.37
CA LEU A 56 2.74 7.87 -6.77
C LEU A 56 2.49 7.43 -8.21
N TRP A 57 1.40 6.72 -8.44
CA TRP A 57 0.94 6.27 -9.75
C TRP A 57 -0.41 6.93 -10.04
N ASP A 58 -0.53 7.63 -11.17
CA ASP A 58 -1.81 8.14 -11.68
C ASP A 58 -2.28 7.26 -12.84
N GLY A 59 -3.43 6.60 -12.66
CA GLY A 59 -4.03 5.67 -13.62
C GLY A 59 -4.35 6.27 -14.99
N HIS A 60 -4.37 7.60 -15.13
CA HIS A 60 -4.49 8.24 -16.44
C HIS A 60 -3.15 8.37 -17.17
N GLN A 61 -2.03 8.49 -16.43
CA GLN A 61 -0.68 8.56 -16.98
C GLN A 61 0.01 7.20 -16.88
N ARG A 62 -0.66 6.17 -17.41
CA ARG A 62 -0.48 4.70 -17.23
C ARG A 62 0.95 4.08 -17.16
N GLN A 63 2.05 4.82 -17.17
CA GLN A 63 3.39 4.24 -17.27
C GLN A 63 4.49 4.89 -16.43
N THR A 64 4.25 6.02 -15.74
CA THR A 64 5.34 6.65 -14.98
C THR A 64 4.97 6.83 -13.51
N ALA A 65 5.61 6.03 -12.67
CA ALA A 65 5.64 6.26 -11.24
C ALA A 65 6.40 7.56 -10.95
N VAL A 66 5.79 8.44 -10.16
CA VAL A 66 6.45 9.67 -9.69
C VAL A 66 7.02 9.37 -8.30
N PRO A 67 8.35 9.40 -8.13
CA PRO A 67 8.94 9.17 -6.81
C PRO A 67 8.62 10.37 -5.89
N LEU A 68 7.95 10.10 -4.77
CA LEU A 68 7.64 11.11 -3.76
C LEU A 68 8.82 11.31 -2.81
N PHE A 69 9.44 10.22 -2.35
CA PHE A 69 10.69 10.24 -1.60
C PHE A 69 11.36 8.87 -1.60
N HIS A 70 12.62 8.83 -1.20
CA HIS A 70 13.31 7.60 -0.85
C HIS A 70 14.30 7.85 0.30
N VAL A 71 14.58 6.79 1.04
CA VAL A 71 15.62 6.73 2.07
C VAL A 71 16.55 5.58 1.71
N GLU A 72 17.85 5.86 1.60
CA GLU A 72 18.88 4.87 1.28
C GLU A 72 19.75 4.60 2.54
N GLU A 73 19.90 3.34 2.90
CA GLU A 73 20.87 2.89 3.91
C GLU A 73 21.97 2.04 3.25
N ARG A 74 23.23 2.44 3.42
CA ARG A 74 24.38 1.74 2.85
C ARG A 74 24.97 0.75 3.84
N LEU A 75 24.84 -0.55 3.52
CA LEU A 75 25.34 -1.67 4.31
C LEU A 75 26.84 -1.91 4.07
N LEU A 76 27.31 -1.67 2.85
CA LEU A 76 28.74 -1.62 2.53
C LEU A 76 29.13 -0.18 2.19
N LYS A 77 29.96 0.44 3.04
CA LYS A 77 30.38 1.85 2.90
C LYS A 77 31.64 2.02 2.07
N VAL A 78 32.45 0.97 1.96
CA VAL A 78 33.74 0.98 1.28
C VAL A 78 33.77 -0.19 0.31
N LYS A 79 34.49 -0.02 -0.81
CA LYS A 79 34.78 -1.11 -1.72
C LYS A 79 35.32 -2.31 -0.95
N THR A 80 34.65 -3.44 -1.08
CA THR A 80 34.94 -4.62 -0.27
C THR A 80 35.06 -5.83 -1.16
N SER A 81 36.14 -6.60 -0.97
CA SER A 81 36.26 -7.93 -1.57
C SER A 81 35.47 -8.92 -0.72
N LEU A 82 34.47 -9.54 -1.32
CA LEU A 82 33.65 -10.57 -0.69
C LEU A 82 34.12 -11.94 -1.15
N SER A 83 34.36 -12.85 -0.22
CA SER A 83 34.66 -14.25 -0.54
C SER A 83 33.43 -14.96 -1.12
N ASP A 84 33.62 -16.13 -1.71
CA ASP A 84 32.51 -17.04 -1.97
C ASP A 84 31.82 -17.46 -0.65
N GLY A 85 30.55 -17.84 -0.73
CA GLY A 85 29.73 -18.23 0.42
C GLY A 85 28.57 -17.28 0.71
N SER A 86 28.03 -17.38 1.93
CA SER A 86 26.84 -16.65 2.38
C SER A 86 27.22 -15.47 3.26
N HIS A 87 26.73 -14.29 2.92
CA HIS A 87 26.95 -13.03 3.61
C HIS A 87 25.61 -12.47 4.08
N MET A 88 25.50 -12.14 5.37
CA MET A 88 24.29 -11.58 5.96
C MET A 88 24.56 -10.19 6.50
N TYR A 89 23.72 -9.24 6.13
CA TYR A 89 23.81 -7.84 6.55
C TYR A 89 22.51 -7.43 7.22
N LEU A 90 22.60 -6.85 8.41
CA LEU A 90 21.45 -6.30 9.12
C LEU A 90 21.27 -4.83 8.75
N PHE A 91 20.02 -4.36 8.73
CA PHE A 91 19.72 -2.94 8.49
C PHE A 91 18.61 -2.45 9.41
N ALA A 92 18.59 -1.14 9.64
CA ALA A 92 17.51 -0.43 10.31
C ALA A 92 17.39 0.97 9.69
N ILE A 93 16.27 1.24 9.01
CA ILE A 93 15.97 2.51 8.36
C ILE A 93 14.93 3.23 9.21
N ARG A 94 15.30 4.39 9.78
CA ARG A 94 14.32 5.27 10.41
C ARG A 94 13.62 6.10 9.34
N LEU A 95 12.30 5.98 9.27
CA LEU A 95 11.48 6.81 8.39
C LEU A 95 11.47 8.27 8.90
N PRO A 96 11.38 9.26 8.00
CA PRO A 96 11.27 10.65 8.42
C PRO A 96 10.07 10.89 9.35
N ASP A 97 10.21 11.81 10.29
CA ASP A 97 9.10 12.32 11.13
C ASP A 97 8.23 13.31 10.32
N ALA A 98 7.81 12.87 9.13
CA ALA A 98 6.92 13.59 8.25
C ALA A 98 5.75 12.68 7.85
N ASN A 99 4.56 13.25 7.77
CA ASN A 99 3.39 12.56 7.25
C ASN A 99 3.48 12.49 5.73
N TYR A 100 3.65 11.27 5.21
CA TYR A 100 3.53 10.98 3.79
C TYR A 100 2.14 10.42 3.46
N PRO A 101 1.71 10.38 2.18
CA PRO A 101 0.40 9.86 1.84
C PRO A 101 0.23 8.39 2.28
N PRO A 102 -0.98 7.94 2.66
CA PRO A 102 -1.21 6.53 2.98
C PRO A 102 -0.90 5.64 1.77
N SER A 103 -0.59 4.36 2.02
CA SER A 103 -0.60 3.37 0.94
C SER A 103 -2.01 3.28 0.34
N ILE A 104 -2.11 3.40 -0.98
CA ILE A 104 -3.37 3.30 -1.71
C ILE A 104 -3.14 2.26 -2.81
N TYR A 105 -3.79 1.10 -2.73
CA TYR A 105 -3.60 0.03 -3.71
C TYR A 105 -4.67 0.04 -4.80
N GLU A 106 -5.94 0.28 -4.44
CA GLU A 106 -7.09 0.26 -5.34
C GLU A 106 -8.19 1.22 -4.85
N GLY A 107 -9.10 1.61 -5.75
CA GLY A 107 -10.41 2.19 -5.37
C GLY A 107 -10.54 3.71 -5.32
N TYR A 108 -9.50 4.48 -5.69
CA TYR A 108 -9.50 5.95 -5.61
C TYR A 108 -9.22 6.60 -6.97
N ASP A 109 -10.13 6.39 -7.92
CA ASP A 109 -10.09 6.97 -9.28
C ASP A 109 -8.72 6.85 -10.00
N GLY A 110 -8.15 5.65 -9.91
CA GLY A 110 -6.88 5.30 -10.55
C GLY A 110 -5.62 5.81 -9.85
N VAL A 111 -5.73 6.51 -8.72
CA VAL A 111 -4.57 6.91 -7.92
C VAL A 111 -4.08 5.72 -7.08
N ARG A 112 -2.78 5.46 -7.10
CA ARG A 112 -2.11 4.43 -6.30
C ARG A 112 -0.84 5.01 -5.67
N VAL A 113 -0.65 4.75 -4.38
CA VAL A 113 0.55 5.14 -3.63
C VAL A 113 1.19 3.87 -3.12
N GLU A 114 2.40 3.60 -3.59
CA GLU A 114 3.11 2.37 -3.29
C GLU A 114 4.40 2.66 -2.52
N TYR A 115 4.58 1.96 -1.40
CA TYR A 115 5.82 1.95 -0.65
C TYR A 115 6.52 0.62 -0.86
N THR A 116 7.81 0.65 -1.16
CA THR A 116 8.59 -0.57 -1.35
C THR A 116 9.95 -0.48 -0.67
N LEU A 117 10.44 -1.63 -0.26
CA LEU A 117 11.80 -1.83 0.22
C LEU A 117 12.55 -2.75 -0.74
N GLN A 118 13.74 -2.35 -1.18
CA GLN A 118 14.52 -3.13 -2.14
C GLN A 118 16.02 -3.02 -1.84
N ALA A 119 16.76 -4.12 -1.95
CA ALA A 119 18.21 -4.11 -1.83
C ALA A 119 18.87 -4.07 -3.21
N PHE A 120 19.97 -3.31 -3.32
CA PHE A 120 20.77 -3.14 -4.51
C PHE A 120 22.23 -3.47 -4.20
N PHE A 121 22.86 -4.21 -5.09
CA PHE A 121 24.24 -4.66 -4.98
C PHE A 121 24.99 -4.31 -6.27
N ASP A 122 25.97 -3.42 -6.14
CA ASP A 122 26.77 -2.89 -7.23
C ASP A 122 28.10 -3.67 -7.31
N LEU A 123 28.26 -4.45 -8.38
CA LEU A 123 29.47 -5.23 -8.65
C LEU A 123 30.47 -4.41 -9.45
N GLN A 124 31.72 -4.39 -8.99
CA GLN A 124 32.81 -3.86 -9.78
C GLN A 124 33.07 -4.83 -10.95
N PRO A 125 33.11 -4.34 -12.21
CA PRO A 125 33.45 -5.20 -13.32
C PRO A 125 34.85 -5.75 -13.09
N ARG A 126 35.01 -7.07 -13.18
CA ARG A 126 36.35 -7.67 -13.28
C ARG A 126 36.99 -6.98 -14.47
N GLY A 127 37.98 -6.12 -14.21
CA GLY A 127 38.83 -5.62 -15.27
C GLY A 127 39.29 -6.87 -15.99
N GLU A 128 38.82 -7.05 -17.23
CA GLU A 128 39.37 -8.07 -18.11
C GLU A 128 40.86 -7.78 -18.04
N GLN A 129 41.60 -8.63 -17.33
CA GLN A 129 43.05 -8.52 -17.24
C GLN A 129 43.45 -8.50 -18.70
N GLN A 130 43.77 -7.31 -19.20
CA GLN A 130 44.14 -7.12 -20.59
C GLN A 130 45.26 -8.11 -20.76
N GLN A 131 44.94 -9.22 -21.44
CA GLN A 131 45.92 -10.22 -21.77
C GLN A 131 47.00 -9.41 -22.44
N GLN A 132 48.14 -9.38 -21.76
CA GLN A 132 49.32 -8.62 -22.12
C GLN A 132 49.69 -9.09 -23.52
N GLN A 133 49.11 -8.41 -24.52
CA GLN A 133 49.42 -8.64 -25.91
C GLN A 133 50.89 -8.32 -26.04
N GLN A 134 51.60 -9.30 -26.58
CA GLN A 134 53.02 -9.28 -26.85
C GLN A 134 53.47 -7.91 -27.39
N PRO A 135 54.54 -7.33 -26.84
CA PRO A 135 55.19 -6.19 -27.46
C PRO A 135 55.95 -6.70 -28.67
N ASP A 136 55.41 -6.55 -29.88
CA ASP A 136 56.17 -6.52 -31.14
C ASP A 136 55.25 -6.15 -32.31
N GLN A 137 54.74 -4.91 -32.32
CA GLN A 137 54.50 -4.21 -33.58
C GLN A 137 54.37 -2.70 -33.35
N GLU A 138 55.52 -2.06 -33.48
CA GLU A 138 55.67 -0.62 -33.65
C GLU A 138 55.12 -0.23 -35.03
N GLN A 139 53.99 0.48 -35.10
CA GLN A 139 53.68 1.32 -36.27
C GLN A 139 52.75 2.49 -35.95
N ARG A 140 53.40 3.67 -35.85
CA ARG A 140 52.99 5.01 -36.29
C ARG A 140 51.56 5.51 -36.01
N ILE A 141 51.50 6.37 -34.99
CA ILE A 141 50.96 7.75 -34.95
C ILE A 141 50.07 8.17 -36.14
N THR A 142 48.80 8.46 -35.84
CA THR A 142 48.23 9.79 -36.13
C THR A 142 47.20 10.19 -35.08
N ASP A 143 47.37 11.42 -34.60
CA ASP A 143 46.57 12.11 -33.60
C ASP A 143 45.09 12.26 -34.02
N HIS A 144 44.16 11.98 -33.10
CA HIS A 144 42.96 12.80 -32.92
C HIS A 144 42.39 12.64 -31.50
N ASN A 145 42.47 13.74 -30.74
CA ASN A 145 41.83 13.96 -29.45
C ASN A 145 40.33 13.61 -29.50
N SER A 146 40.01 12.41 -29.04
CA SER A 146 38.67 12.08 -28.54
C SER A 146 38.84 11.70 -27.08
N THR A 147 38.48 12.62 -26.19
CA THR A 147 38.34 12.39 -24.75
C THR A 147 37.13 11.48 -24.52
N GLY A 148 37.19 10.26 -25.06
CA GLY A 148 36.21 9.21 -24.87
C GLY A 148 36.40 8.65 -23.48
N SER A 149 35.80 9.29 -22.47
CA SER A 149 35.66 8.71 -21.14
C SER A 149 34.83 7.44 -21.25
N SER A 150 35.49 6.30 -21.43
CA SER A 150 34.88 4.97 -21.38
C SER A 150 34.29 4.79 -20.00
N THR A 151 32.99 5.05 -19.89
CA THR A 151 32.21 4.84 -18.67
C THR A 151 32.10 3.34 -18.49
N ILE A 152 32.97 2.79 -17.64
CA ILE A 152 32.94 1.40 -17.24
C ILE A 152 31.56 1.11 -16.65
N ALA A 153 30.78 0.26 -17.31
CA ALA A 153 29.44 -0.09 -16.88
C ALA A 153 29.51 -0.93 -15.59
N CYS A 154 29.13 -0.32 -14.47
CA CYS A 154 28.90 -1.04 -13.21
C CYS A 154 27.68 -1.97 -13.36
N SER A 155 27.78 -3.21 -12.90
CA SER A 155 26.66 -4.15 -12.93
C SER A 155 25.90 -4.06 -11.60
N THR A 156 24.68 -3.52 -11.63
CA THR A 156 23.81 -3.47 -10.46
C THR A 156 22.83 -4.64 -10.49
N VAL A 157 22.77 -5.41 -9.41
CA VAL A 157 21.78 -6.45 -9.17
C VAL A 157 20.86 -6.00 -8.05
N SER A 158 19.56 -6.30 -8.14
CA SER A 158 18.58 -5.92 -7.11
C SER A 158 17.71 -7.11 -6.70
N THR A 159 17.19 -7.06 -5.47
CA THR A 159 16.17 -8.00 -5.00
C THR A 159 14.81 -7.67 -5.61
N ALA A 160 13.83 -8.56 -5.46
CA ALA A 160 12.43 -8.18 -5.68
C ALA A 160 12.04 -7.06 -4.69
N PRO A 161 11.20 -6.08 -5.10
CA PRO A 161 10.64 -5.09 -4.18
C PRO A 161 9.72 -5.77 -3.16
N VAL A 162 9.88 -5.41 -1.88
CA VAL A 162 8.98 -5.85 -0.82
C VAL A 162 7.97 -4.74 -0.54
N PRO A 163 6.65 -4.97 -0.72
CA PRO A 163 5.65 -3.95 -0.47
C PRO A 163 5.57 -3.62 1.02
N ILE A 164 5.42 -2.34 1.33
CA ILE A 164 5.26 -1.83 2.69
C ILE A 164 3.90 -1.13 2.80
N LEU A 165 3.18 -1.41 3.88
CA LEU A 165 1.98 -0.67 4.24
C LEU A 165 2.40 0.55 5.06
N TYR A 166 2.11 1.75 4.56
CA TYR A 166 2.36 3.00 5.27
C TYR A 166 1.02 3.67 5.61
N LEU A 167 0.88 4.11 6.85
CA LEU A 167 -0.27 4.85 7.36
C LEU A 167 0.22 6.15 8.01
N PRO A 168 -0.19 7.34 7.50
CA PRO A 168 0.12 8.59 8.17
C PRO A 168 -0.52 8.61 9.55
N LEU A 169 0.03 9.42 10.45
CA LEU A 169 -0.62 9.68 11.72
C LEU A 169 -1.63 10.81 11.54
N VAL A 170 -2.91 10.44 11.52
CA VAL A 170 -4.05 11.37 11.45
C VAL A 170 -4.83 11.24 12.74
N THR A 171 -4.78 12.27 13.56
CA THR A 171 -5.46 12.37 14.85
C THR A 171 -6.50 13.49 14.79
N SER A 172 -7.53 13.39 15.62
CA SER A 172 -8.38 14.54 15.94
C SER A 172 -8.21 14.87 17.41
N ASP A 173 -7.90 16.14 17.68
CA ASP A 173 -7.85 16.64 19.04
C ASP A 173 -9.28 16.82 19.56
N ASP A 174 -9.48 16.72 20.88
CA ASP A 174 -10.79 16.95 21.51
C ASP A 174 -11.31 18.39 21.29
N SER A 175 -10.42 19.32 20.95
CA SER A 175 -10.77 20.69 20.57
C SER A 175 -11.27 20.82 19.13
N THR A 176 -11.16 19.77 18.31
CA THR A 176 -11.61 19.80 16.92
C THR A 176 -13.13 19.93 16.88
N PRO A 177 -13.68 21.03 16.34
CA PRO A 177 -15.12 21.20 16.30
C PRO A 177 -15.74 20.11 15.44
N THR A 178 -16.85 19.57 15.91
CA THR A 178 -17.61 18.60 15.13
C THR A 178 -18.26 19.32 13.94
N ALA A 179 -18.12 18.75 12.74
CA ALA A 179 -18.67 19.37 11.53
C ALA A 179 -20.20 19.51 11.63
N SER A 180 -20.68 20.72 11.34
CA SER A 180 -22.11 21.04 11.33
C SER A 180 -22.39 22.00 10.18
N GLU A 181 -23.43 21.73 9.41
CA GLU A 181 -23.89 22.62 8.35
C GLU A 181 -25.40 22.81 8.48
N THR A 182 -25.87 24.03 8.21
CA THR A 182 -27.29 24.37 8.13
C THR A 182 -27.55 25.00 6.78
N ARG A 183 -28.53 24.47 6.04
CA ARG A 183 -29.02 25.05 4.80
C ARG A 183 -30.51 25.31 4.86
N VAL A 184 -30.96 26.31 4.12
CA VAL A 184 -32.38 26.63 3.93
C VAL A 184 -32.69 26.44 2.47
N PHE A 185 -33.59 25.51 2.17
CA PHE A 185 -34.10 25.24 0.83
C PHE A 185 -35.47 25.89 0.66
N SER A 186 -35.86 26.18 -0.58
CA SER A 186 -37.23 26.60 -0.91
C SER A 186 -38.00 25.42 -1.47
N TRP A 187 -39.12 25.05 -0.85
CA TRP A 187 -40.01 23.99 -1.31
C TRP A 187 -41.46 24.50 -1.31
N ASN A 188 -42.08 24.57 -2.49
CA ASN A 188 -43.44 25.12 -2.66
C ASN A 188 -43.57 26.53 -2.06
N ASP A 189 -42.60 27.41 -2.34
CA ASP A 189 -42.50 28.78 -1.81
C ASP A 189 -42.39 28.89 -0.27
N ALA A 190 -42.24 27.76 0.43
CA ALA A 190 -42.02 27.73 1.87
C ALA A 190 -40.57 27.31 2.20
N PRO A 191 -39.96 27.89 3.24
CA PRO A 191 -38.60 27.56 3.62
C PRO A 191 -38.54 26.21 4.35
N VAL A 192 -37.55 25.40 3.99
CA VAL A 192 -37.20 24.15 4.66
C VAL A 192 -35.78 24.27 5.17
N ARG A 193 -35.63 24.43 6.48
CA ARG A 193 -34.31 24.53 7.12
C ARG A 193 -33.86 23.15 7.56
N VAL A 194 -32.69 22.74 7.09
CA VAL A 194 -32.08 21.45 7.41
C VAL A 194 -30.73 21.70 8.06
N THR A 195 -30.54 21.13 9.24
CA THR A 195 -29.30 21.17 9.99
C THR A 195 -28.76 19.75 10.10
N ALA A 196 -27.54 19.52 9.68
CA ALA A 196 -26.86 18.24 9.86
C ALA A 196 -25.58 18.44 10.65
N THR A 197 -25.34 17.58 11.64
CA THR A 197 -24.20 17.67 12.55
C THR A 197 -23.62 16.28 12.76
N LEU A 198 -22.32 16.12 12.56
CA LEU A 198 -21.63 14.89 12.94
C LEU A 198 -21.73 14.68 14.45
N THR A 199 -21.56 13.45 14.93
CA THR A 199 -21.49 13.17 16.38
C THR A 199 -20.08 13.18 16.94
N LYS A 200 -19.08 13.02 16.07
CA LYS A 200 -17.64 13.04 16.38
C LYS A 200 -16.90 13.86 15.32
N PRO A 201 -15.75 14.46 15.66
CA PRO A 201 -14.94 15.21 14.70
C PRO A 201 -14.16 14.31 13.72
N SER A 202 -13.84 13.06 14.11
CA SER A 202 -13.23 12.07 13.21
C SER A 202 -13.72 10.66 13.48
N TYR A 203 -13.46 9.76 12.52
CA TYR A 203 -13.85 8.35 12.55
C TYR A 203 -12.72 7.49 11.96
N THR A 204 -12.53 6.27 12.44
CA THR A 204 -11.61 5.30 11.84
C THR A 204 -12.30 4.47 10.76
N ALA A 205 -11.52 3.82 9.88
CA ALA A 205 -12.07 2.81 8.97
C ALA A 205 -12.86 1.74 9.75
N GLY A 206 -14.01 1.34 9.23
CA GLY A 206 -14.93 0.41 9.89
C GLY A 206 -15.91 1.04 10.88
N ASP A 207 -15.70 2.28 11.32
CA ASP A 207 -16.58 2.96 12.28
C ASP A 207 -17.96 3.28 11.71
N TRP A 208 -18.95 3.35 12.60
CA TRP A 208 -20.25 3.95 12.30
C TRP A 208 -20.18 5.47 12.39
N CYS A 209 -20.21 6.13 11.24
CA CYS A 209 -20.38 7.58 11.17
C CYS A 209 -21.84 7.94 11.44
N THR A 210 -22.07 8.75 12.48
CA THR A 210 -23.43 9.14 12.88
C THR A 210 -23.65 10.62 12.64
N VAL A 211 -24.73 10.95 11.93
CA VAL A 211 -25.18 12.31 11.62
C VAL A 211 -26.49 12.58 12.34
N LYS A 212 -26.51 13.63 13.17
CA LYS A 212 -27.74 14.18 13.73
C LYS A 212 -28.33 15.15 12.73
N LEU A 213 -29.53 14.86 12.25
CA LEU A 213 -30.26 15.69 11.31
C LEU A 213 -31.43 16.36 12.02
N THR A 214 -31.62 17.66 11.83
CA THR A 214 -32.80 18.40 12.27
C THR A 214 -33.45 19.08 11.08
N VAL A 215 -34.76 18.88 10.91
CA VAL A 215 -35.52 19.44 9.78
C VAL A 215 -36.65 20.32 10.32
N ASP A 216 -36.55 21.64 10.10
CA ASP A 216 -37.64 22.60 10.28
C ASP A 216 -38.29 22.84 8.90
N ASN A 217 -39.29 22.00 8.59
CA ASN A 217 -40.05 22.06 7.35
C ASN A 217 -41.34 22.85 7.54
N ARG A 218 -41.41 24.05 6.95
CA ARG A 218 -42.60 24.91 6.95
C ARG A 218 -43.45 24.78 5.68
N SER A 219 -43.06 23.89 4.77
CA SER A 219 -43.85 23.58 3.57
C SER A 219 -44.96 22.57 3.87
N ASP A 220 -45.90 22.44 2.93
CA ASP A 220 -46.87 21.34 2.88
C ASP A 220 -46.26 20.02 2.36
N GLY A 221 -45.06 20.11 1.75
CA GLY A 221 -44.25 19.00 1.30
C GLY A 221 -43.78 18.10 2.44
N LYS A 222 -43.51 16.83 2.12
CA LYS A 222 -43.06 15.83 3.09
C LYS A 222 -41.72 15.27 2.66
N VAL A 223 -40.67 15.55 3.42
CA VAL A 223 -39.37 14.87 3.28
C VAL A 223 -39.62 13.42 3.69
N LYS A 224 -39.70 12.51 2.71
CA LYS A 224 -39.91 11.07 2.96
C LYS A 224 -38.59 10.33 3.06
N GLN A 225 -37.59 10.82 2.34
CA GLN A 225 -36.35 10.14 2.08
C GLN A 225 -35.19 11.11 2.14
N ILE A 226 -34.05 10.63 2.61
CA ILE A 226 -32.77 11.32 2.58
C ILE A 226 -31.73 10.33 2.10
N ASP A 227 -30.96 10.72 1.11
CA ASP A 227 -29.84 9.95 0.61
C ASP A 227 -28.57 10.48 1.27
N LEU A 228 -27.78 9.58 1.87
CA LEU A 228 -26.52 9.91 2.52
C LEU A 228 -25.41 9.15 1.80
N ALA A 229 -24.47 9.88 1.22
CA ALA A 229 -23.31 9.31 0.54
C ALA A 229 -22.02 9.71 1.23
N LEU A 230 -21.12 8.74 1.43
CA LEU A 230 -19.72 9.01 1.72
C LEU A 230 -18.98 9.17 0.40
N ALA A 231 -18.43 10.36 0.19
CA ALA A 231 -17.63 10.65 -0.99
C ALA A 231 -16.19 10.98 -0.59
N CYS A 232 -15.25 10.54 -1.42
CA CYS A 232 -13.84 10.89 -1.33
C CYS A 232 -13.51 11.81 -2.50
N SER A 233 -12.81 12.89 -2.19
CA SER A 233 -12.16 13.74 -3.15
C SER A 233 -10.66 13.49 -3.14
N VAL A 234 -10.10 13.33 -4.33
CA VAL A 234 -8.68 13.21 -4.57
C VAL A 234 -8.26 14.38 -5.46
N ALA A 235 -7.42 15.26 -4.92
CA ALA A 235 -6.81 16.34 -5.67
C ALA A 235 -5.33 16.03 -5.89
N SER A 236 -4.86 16.16 -7.13
CA SER A 236 -3.45 16.01 -7.47
C SER A 236 -2.96 17.24 -8.23
N GLN A 237 -1.70 17.62 -8.04
CA GLN A 237 -1.13 18.84 -8.62
C GLN A 237 -1.18 18.78 -10.16
N GLY A 238 -1.89 19.73 -10.78
CA GLY A 238 -2.10 19.76 -12.23
C GLY A 238 -3.13 18.74 -12.75
N GLY A 239 -3.65 17.89 -11.87
CA GLY A 239 -4.77 16.99 -12.15
C GLY A 239 -6.12 17.69 -11.98
N LYS A 240 -7.16 17.12 -12.61
CA LYS A 240 -8.54 17.49 -12.28
C LYS A 240 -8.87 16.96 -10.89
N HIS A 241 -9.57 17.76 -10.08
CA HIS A 241 -10.18 17.29 -8.84
C HIS A 241 -11.14 16.13 -9.15
N ARG A 242 -10.86 14.96 -8.60
CA ARG A 242 -11.65 13.75 -8.80
C ARG A 242 -12.47 13.49 -7.55
N GLN A 243 -13.74 13.16 -7.74
CA GLN A 243 -14.65 12.85 -6.65
C GLN A 243 -15.31 11.51 -6.94
N GLN A 244 -15.33 10.64 -5.95
CA GLN A 244 -15.90 9.30 -6.05
C GLN A 244 -16.78 9.04 -4.84
N ILE A 245 -18.00 8.54 -5.09
CA ILE A 245 -18.87 8.01 -4.04
C ILE A 245 -18.33 6.64 -3.66
N ILE A 246 -17.99 6.47 -2.39
CA ILE A 246 -17.47 5.22 -1.84
C ILE A 246 -18.63 4.31 -1.41
N THR A 247 -19.58 4.88 -0.68
CA THR A 247 -20.76 4.16 -0.20
C THR A 247 -21.92 5.13 -0.05
N SER A 248 -23.15 4.65 -0.19
CA SER A 248 -24.36 5.46 -0.06
C SER A 248 -25.49 4.65 0.52
N ASP A 249 -26.25 5.26 1.43
CA ASP A 249 -27.44 4.69 2.06
C ASP A 249 -28.64 5.63 1.94
N THR A 250 -29.83 5.06 1.92
CA THR A 250 -31.09 5.79 1.86
C THR A 250 -31.86 5.62 3.17
N PHE A 251 -32.30 6.74 3.76
CA PHE A 251 -33.00 6.79 5.03
C PHE A 251 -34.41 7.34 4.86
N TYR A 252 -35.38 6.73 5.52
CA TYR A 252 -36.75 7.20 5.55
C TYR A 252 -37.00 8.05 6.81
N VAL A 253 -37.55 9.26 6.61
CA VAL A 253 -37.80 10.21 7.69
C VAL A 253 -39.25 10.12 8.14
N SER A 254 -39.45 9.98 9.45
CA SER A 254 -40.79 9.93 10.05
C SER A 254 -41.42 11.33 10.10
N ARG A 255 -42.74 11.43 9.92
CA ARG A 255 -43.44 12.74 9.85
C ARG A 255 -43.45 13.52 11.17
N HIS A 256 -43.18 12.87 12.29
CA HIS A 256 -43.43 13.41 13.62
C HIS A 256 -42.16 13.82 14.36
N GLU A 257 -40.98 13.49 13.82
CA GLU A 257 -39.71 13.77 14.47
C GLU A 257 -39.03 14.95 13.78
N GLN A 258 -38.80 16.02 14.54
CA GLN A 258 -37.97 17.15 14.09
C GLN A 258 -36.49 16.75 13.96
N GLN A 259 -36.09 15.63 14.57
CA GLN A 259 -34.73 15.16 14.64
C GLN A 259 -34.63 13.69 14.21
N SER A 260 -33.69 13.39 13.32
CA SER A 260 -33.37 12.02 12.89
C SER A 260 -31.88 11.74 13.09
N VAL A 261 -31.54 10.47 13.27
CA VAL A 261 -30.15 10.02 13.41
C VAL A 261 -29.83 9.11 12.24
N LEU A 262 -28.95 9.55 11.35
CA LEU A 262 -28.49 8.80 10.19
C LEU A 262 -27.17 8.13 10.55
N ARG A 263 -26.96 6.89 10.08
CA ARG A 263 -25.74 6.12 10.35
C ARG A 263 -25.24 5.46 9.08
N ILE A 264 -24.02 5.74 8.69
CA ILE A 264 -23.34 5.08 7.57
C ILE A 264 -22.04 4.47 8.07
N ARG A 265 -21.73 3.25 7.65
CA ARG A 265 -20.49 2.59 8.04
C ARG A 265 -19.37 3.01 7.10
N LEU A 266 -18.25 3.46 7.64
CA LEU A 266 -17.03 3.68 6.87
C LEU A 266 -16.50 2.31 6.43
N PRO A 267 -16.22 2.10 5.14
CA PRO A 267 -15.58 0.86 4.70
C PRO A 267 -14.24 0.60 5.40
N ASP A 268 -13.93 -0.68 5.61
CA ASP A 268 -12.70 -1.10 6.29
C ASP A 268 -11.43 -0.77 5.47
N HIS A 269 -11.57 -0.45 4.19
CA HIS A 269 -10.50 -0.04 3.27
C HIS A 269 -10.41 1.49 3.08
N CYS A 270 -11.12 2.29 3.87
CA CYS A 270 -10.92 3.73 3.89
C CYS A 270 -9.51 4.05 4.38
N VAL A 271 -8.76 4.83 3.60
CA VAL A 271 -7.46 5.31 4.01
C VAL A 271 -7.62 6.60 4.85
N PRO A 272 -6.66 6.93 5.73
CA PRO A 272 -6.74 8.16 6.50
C PRO A 272 -6.78 9.41 5.61
N THR A 273 -7.53 10.44 6.04
CA THR A 273 -7.54 11.76 5.42
C THR A 273 -6.11 12.30 5.34
N PHE A 274 -5.71 12.77 4.16
CA PHE A 274 -4.36 13.26 3.95
C PHE A 274 -4.40 14.61 3.26
N ALA A 275 -3.71 15.60 3.84
CA ALA A 275 -3.48 16.88 3.19
C ALA A 275 -1.98 17.12 3.16
N CYS A 276 -1.44 17.39 1.98
CA CYS A 276 -0.02 17.65 1.86
C CYS A 276 0.33 18.97 2.57
N HIS A 277 1.29 18.92 3.47
CA HIS A 277 1.86 20.13 4.04
C HIS A 277 2.74 20.83 2.99
N PRO A 278 2.62 22.16 2.80
CA PRO A 278 3.36 22.89 1.76
C PRO A 278 4.89 22.82 1.90
N SER A 279 5.40 22.44 3.08
CA SER A 279 6.84 22.30 3.36
C SER A 279 7.50 21.07 2.74
N VAL A 280 6.74 20.12 2.19
CA VAL A 280 7.30 18.92 1.55
C VAL A 280 7.22 19.11 0.03
N PRO A 281 8.27 19.63 -0.62
CA PRO A 281 8.23 20.07 -2.02
C PRO A 281 7.90 18.93 -3.01
N SER A 282 8.19 17.67 -2.66
CA SER A 282 7.89 16.51 -3.49
C SER A 282 6.50 15.90 -3.22
N ALA A 283 5.91 16.15 -2.06
CA ALA A 283 4.60 15.59 -1.69
C ALA A 283 3.42 16.48 -2.10
N GLN A 284 3.66 17.66 -2.68
CA GLN A 284 2.65 18.64 -3.13
C GLN A 284 1.63 18.10 -4.17
N GLN A 285 1.60 16.80 -4.39
CA GLN A 285 0.93 16.12 -5.49
C GLN A 285 -0.33 15.35 -5.10
N LEU A 286 -0.69 15.24 -3.82
CA LEU A 286 -1.87 14.46 -3.40
C LEU A 286 -2.54 15.00 -2.14
N ASP A 287 -3.79 15.40 -2.26
CA ASP A 287 -4.72 15.65 -1.17
C ASP A 287 -5.89 14.67 -1.27
N LEU A 288 -6.24 14.06 -0.15
CA LEU A 288 -7.30 13.08 -0.01
C LEU A 288 -8.22 13.52 1.11
N SER A 289 -9.46 13.88 0.76
CA SER A 289 -10.44 14.44 1.67
C SER A 289 -11.77 13.70 1.56
N TYR A 290 -12.49 13.59 2.68
CA TYR A 290 -13.80 12.93 2.71
C TYR A 290 -14.88 13.93 3.07
N HIS A 291 -16.07 13.70 2.54
CA HIS A 291 -17.26 14.45 2.89
C HIS A 291 -18.49 13.54 2.83
N LEU A 292 -19.46 13.83 3.68
CA LEU A 292 -20.78 13.23 3.62
C LEU A 292 -21.70 14.14 2.84
N GLU A 293 -22.25 13.64 1.75
CA GLU A 293 -23.26 14.34 0.96
C GLU A 293 -24.64 13.85 1.38
N LEU A 294 -25.48 14.79 1.81
CA LEU A 294 -26.88 14.56 2.15
C LEU A 294 -27.75 15.11 1.04
N GLY A 295 -28.32 14.23 0.23
CA GLY A 295 -29.32 14.55 -0.78
C GLY A 295 -30.72 14.53 -0.19
N ILE A 296 -31.47 15.62 -0.39
CA ILE A 296 -32.84 15.75 0.11
C ILE A 296 -33.78 15.86 -1.09
N PRO A 297 -34.34 14.74 -1.57
CA PRO A 297 -35.24 14.74 -2.70
C PRO A 297 -36.53 15.50 -2.34
N MET A 298 -36.66 16.71 -2.89
CA MET A 298 -37.86 17.53 -2.79
C MET A 298 -38.65 17.40 -4.08
N THR A 299 -39.54 16.41 -4.14
CA THR A 299 -40.42 16.25 -5.31
C THR A 299 -41.54 17.28 -5.24
N THR A 300 -41.51 18.30 -6.09
CA THR A 300 -42.68 19.14 -6.34
C THR A 300 -43.68 18.30 -7.14
N HIS A 301 -44.92 18.17 -6.65
CA HIS A 301 -45.98 17.39 -7.32
C HIS A 301 -46.45 18.00 -8.67
N SER A 302 -45.70 18.92 -9.26
CA SER A 302 -46.21 19.87 -10.25
C SER A 302 -46.13 19.44 -11.72
N VAL A 303 -45.47 18.34 -12.11
CA VAL A 303 -45.44 17.96 -13.54
C VAL A 303 -45.58 16.46 -13.75
N LEU A 304 -46.82 16.05 -14.04
CA LEU A 304 -47.21 14.75 -14.59
C LEU A 304 -46.78 14.64 -16.07
N GLU A 305 -45.51 14.86 -16.40
CA GLU A 305 -45.01 14.54 -17.75
C GLU A 305 -44.40 13.14 -17.75
N ARG A 306 -45.19 12.21 -18.30
CA ARG A 306 -44.81 10.84 -18.66
C ARG A 306 -43.60 10.84 -19.59
N SER A 307 -42.39 10.84 -19.02
CA SER A 307 -41.19 10.38 -19.71
C SER A 307 -40.94 8.93 -19.30
N ASN A 308 -41.37 8.01 -20.16
CA ASN A 308 -41.40 6.57 -19.91
C ASN A 308 -40.07 5.89 -20.32
N ASN A 309 -38.93 6.42 -19.86
CA ASN A 309 -37.63 5.77 -20.09
C ASN A 309 -37.11 5.18 -18.79
N GLY A 310 -37.30 3.86 -18.67
CA GLY A 310 -36.71 3.06 -17.61
C GLY A 310 -35.19 2.90 -17.77
N GLY A 311 -34.51 2.84 -16.64
CA GLY A 311 -33.16 2.28 -16.54
C GLY A 311 -32.09 3.28 -16.10
N GLY A 312 -31.77 3.27 -14.81
CA GLY A 312 -30.52 3.82 -14.29
C GLY A 312 -30.72 4.72 -13.07
N TRP A 313 -30.39 4.21 -11.89
CA TRP A 313 -30.26 4.99 -10.65
C TRP A 313 -29.10 5.98 -10.80
N SER A 314 -29.39 7.15 -11.38
CA SER A 314 -28.41 8.23 -11.50
C SER A 314 -28.78 9.33 -10.52
N LEU A 315 -28.58 9.04 -9.23
CA LEU A 315 -28.88 9.93 -8.10
C LEU A 315 -28.11 11.27 -8.15
N PHE A 316 -27.09 11.40 -9.01
CA PHE A 316 -26.19 12.56 -9.05
C PHE A 316 -25.87 13.12 -10.45
N SER A 317 -26.50 12.65 -11.53
CA SER A 317 -26.15 13.10 -12.90
C SER A 317 -27.18 14.00 -13.57
N THR A 318 -28.39 14.15 -13.00
CA THR A 318 -29.36 15.11 -13.51
C THR A 318 -29.16 16.46 -12.82
N PRO A 319 -29.26 17.60 -13.53
CA PRO A 319 -29.20 18.93 -12.96
C PRO A 319 -30.50 19.23 -12.19
N GLN A 320 -30.77 18.45 -11.15
CA GLN A 320 -31.83 18.74 -10.19
C GLN A 320 -31.27 19.68 -9.13
N THR A 321 -32.03 20.73 -8.87
CA THR A 321 -31.89 21.74 -7.80
C THR A 321 -31.00 21.31 -6.63
N ASN A 322 -30.01 22.15 -6.30
CA ASN A 322 -28.97 22.02 -5.25
C ASN A 322 -29.51 21.74 -3.83
N ASN A 323 -30.24 20.64 -3.62
CA ASN A 323 -30.78 20.22 -2.33
C ASN A 323 -29.81 19.28 -1.63
N THR A 324 -28.52 19.62 -1.69
CA THR A 324 -27.43 18.86 -1.10
C THR A 324 -26.83 19.65 0.05
N LEU A 325 -26.36 18.93 1.07
CA LEU A 325 -25.60 19.44 2.21
C LEU A 325 -24.32 18.59 2.31
N SER A 326 -23.16 19.20 2.58
CA SER A 326 -21.87 18.52 2.54
C SER A 326 -21.12 18.71 3.86
N LEU A 327 -21.00 17.64 4.64
CA LEU A 327 -20.27 17.66 5.90
C LEU A 327 -18.82 17.16 5.68
N PRO A 328 -17.78 17.98 5.94
CA PRO A 328 -16.42 17.48 5.90
C PRO A 328 -16.22 16.38 6.95
N LEU A 329 -15.53 15.31 6.55
CA LEU A 329 -15.27 14.15 7.38
C LEU A 329 -13.77 13.89 7.46
N ILE A 330 -13.26 13.76 8.68
CA ILE A 330 -11.88 13.33 8.91
C ILE A 330 -11.90 11.82 9.16
N VAL A 331 -11.22 11.07 8.30
CA VAL A 331 -10.90 9.66 8.51
C VAL A 331 -9.55 9.60 9.23
N SER A 332 -9.55 9.21 10.50
CA SER A 332 -8.35 9.17 11.34
C SER A 332 -7.71 7.78 11.33
N THR A 333 -6.42 7.72 11.65
CA THR A 333 -5.67 6.45 11.80
C THR A 333 -5.90 5.85 13.18
N VAL A 334 -6.15 6.71 14.18
CA VAL A 334 -6.47 6.30 15.55
C VAL A 334 -7.92 6.63 15.88
N PRO A 335 -8.60 5.82 16.72
CA PRO A 335 -9.93 6.12 17.20
C PRO A 335 -9.99 7.46 17.96
N HIS A 336 -11.07 8.22 17.76
CA HIS A 336 -11.29 9.47 18.49
C HIS A 336 -11.33 9.25 20.01
N GLY A 337 -10.70 10.14 20.78
CA GLY A 337 -10.56 10.06 22.23
C GLY A 337 -9.43 9.15 22.72
N MET A 338 -8.68 8.48 21.82
CA MET A 338 -7.42 7.84 22.19
C MET A 338 -6.31 8.87 22.25
N SER A 339 -5.88 9.19 23.48
CA SER A 339 -4.73 10.05 23.68
C SER A 339 -3.45 9.30 23.35
N MET A 340 -2.75 9.76 22.31
CA MET A 340 -1.39 9.33 21.98
C MET A 340 -0.36 10.09 22.84
N HIS A 341 -0.60 10.24 24.15
CA HIS A 341 0.43 10.64 25.09
C HIS A 341 1.43 9.48 25.24
N HIS A 342 2.21 9.25 24.19
CA HIS A 342 3.51 8.63 24.36
C HIS A 342 4.36 9.65 25.12
N THR A 343 4.28 9.63 26.44
CA THR A 343 5.43 10.04 27.26
C THR A 343 6.55 9.07 26.91
N LEU A 344 7.23 9.33 25.80
CA LEU A 344 8.57 8.81 25.55
C LEU A 344 9.32 9.08 26.85
N PRO A 345 9.79 8.05 27.57
CA PRO A 345 10.59 8.25 28.76
C PRO A 345 11.72 9.17 28.35
N THR A 346 11.70 10.40 28.86
CA THR A 346 12.65 11.45 28.47
C THR A 346 14.07 11.11 28.94
N GLU A 347 14.21 10.03 29.71
CA GLU A 347 15.43 9.40 30.20
C GLU A 347 15.33 7.86 30.06
N LEU A 348 15.22 7.34 28.84
CA LEU A 348 15.73 5.99 28.60
C LEU A 348 17.20 6.14 28.26
N ASP A 349 18.03 5.96 29.29
CA ASP A 349 19.46 5.70 29.21
C ASP A 349 19.65 4.54 28.21
N LEU A 350 19.85 4.89 26.93
CA LEU A 350 19.98 3.92 25.85
C LEU A 350 21.13 2.99 26.27
N PRO A 351 20.93 1.66 26.28
CA PRO A 351 22.04 0.76 26.55
C PRO A 351 23.12 1.12 25.55
N VAL A 352 24.26 1.61 26.05
CA VAL A 352 25.42 1.93 25.23
C VAL A 352 25.75 0.65 24.49
N PHE A 353 25.35 0.58 23.21
CA PHE A 353 25.73 -0.51 22.34
C PHE A 353 27.25 -0.58 22.41
N CYS A 354 27.74 -1.74 22.83
CA CYS A 354 29.13 -1.98 23.16
C CYS A 354 30.06 -1.23 22.19
N PRO A 355 31.01 -0.41 22.69
CA PRO A 355 31.91 0.35 21.84
C PRO A 355 32.56 -0.60 20.86
N THR A 356 32.38 -0.33 19.56
CA THR A 356 33.03 -0.92 18.39
C THR A 356 34.07 -1.98 18.72
N VAL A 357 33.63 -3.15 19.19
CA VAL A 357 34.54 -4.25 19.45
C VAL A 357 34.80 -4.83 18.07
N GLU A 358 36.06 -4.74 17.63
CA GLU A 358 36.56 -5.42 16.44
C GLU A 358 35.87 -6.77 16.29
N SER A 359 35.29 -6.99 15.11
CA SER A 359 34.64 -8.24 14.73
C SER A 359 35.43 -9.44 15.25
N PRO A 360 34.78 -10.45 15.87
CA PRO A 360 35.47 -11.65 16.28
C PRO A 360 36.22 -12.23 15.07
N MET A 361 37.53 -12.45 15.24
CA MET A 361 38.39 -13.02 14.22
C MET A 361 37.73 -14.24 13.56
N PRO A 362 37.91 -14.45 12.24
CA PRO A 362 37.37 -15.62 11.57
C PRO A 362 37.85 -16.90 12.25
N SER A 363 36.90 -17.80 12.54
CA SER A 363 37.18 -19.11 13.11
C SER A 363 38.26 -19.83 12.29
N PRO A 364 39.22 -20.52 12.93
CA PRO A 364 40.30 -21.20 12.24
C PRO A 364 39.73 -22.26 11.28
N THR A 365 40.15 -22.19 10.02
CA THR A 365 39.81 -23.15 8.97
C THR A 365 40.30 -24.54 9.37
N SER A 366 39.38 -25.48 9.59
CA SER A 366 39.71 -26.88 9.81
C SER A 366 40.50 -27.44 8.63
N PRO A 367 41.62 -28.16 8.85
CA PRO A 367 42.38 -28.75 7.75
C PRO A 367 41.56 -29.86 7.09
N SER A 368 41.37 -29.74 5.79
CA SER A 368 40.80 -30.77 4.93
C SER A 368 41.75 -31.95 4.84
N PHE A 369 41.42 -33.03 5.57
CA PHE A 369 42.08 -34.33 5.42
C PHE A 369 41.72 -34.94 4.06
N PHE A 370 42.64 -34.81 3.10
CA PHE A 370 42.72 -35.76 2.00
C PHE A 370 43.20 -37.11 2.54
N SER A 371 42.36 -38.14 2.44
CA SER A 371 42.81 -39.53 2.48
C SER A 371 42.07 -40.34 1.41
N ARG A 372 42.81 -40.51 0.32
CA ARG A 372 42.58 -41.42 -0.80
C ARG A 372 43.04 -42.81 -0.37
N ALA A 373 42.19 -43.83 -0.52
CA ALA A 373 42.50 -45.16 -1.09
C ALA A 373 41.54 -46.25 -0.56
N GLY A 374 41.07 -47.12 -1.47
CA GLY A 374 40.70 -48.49 -1.14
C GLY A 374 39.31 -48.95 -1.59
N SER A 375 39.20 -49.40 -2.85
CA SER A 375 38.17 -50.35 -3.30
C SER A 375 38.67 -51.79 -3.04
N PRO A 376 37.78 -52.76 -2.75
CA PRO A 376 37.58 -53.82 -3.74
C PRO A 376 36.12 -54.33 -3.89
N VAL A 377 35.91 -54.97 -5.04
CA VAL A 377 34.69 -55.55 -5.65
C VAL A 377 34.46 -57.03 -5.15
N PRO A 378 33.50 -57.82 -5.67
CA PRO A 378 32.17 -58.18 -5.13
C PRO A 378 32.03 -59.65 -4.66
N PRO A 379 30.80 -60.14 -4.36
CA PRO A 379 30.31 -61.25 -5.18
C PRO A 379 28.82 -61.19 -5.60
N THR A 380 28.59 -61.86 -6.73
CA THR A 380 27.36 -62.12 -7.49
C THR A 380 26.48 -63.26 -6.96
N SER A 381 25.15 -63.13 -7.08
CA SER A 381 24.15 -64.16 -7.52
C SER A 381 22.73 -63.61 -7.29
N SER A 382 22.01 -63.14 -8.32
CA SER A 382 21.05 -63.85 -9.19
C SER A 382 19.72 -64.26 -8.52
N SER A 383 18.61 -63.57 -8.85
CA SER A 383 17.41 -64.17 -9.49
C SER A 383 16.24 -63.16 -9.61
N THR A 384 15.96 -62.75 -10.85
CA THR A 384 14.63 -62.61 -11.51
C THR A 384 13.35 -62.43 -10.67
N ALA A 385 12.63 -61.32 -10.90
CA ALA A 385 11.24 -61.34 -11.41
C ALA A 385 10.79 -59.92 -11.83
N SER A 386 10.26 -59.85 -13.04
CA SER A 386 9.66 -58.71 -13.72
C SER A 386 8.20 -58.49 -13.29
N VAL A 387 7.77 -57.25 -13.01
CA VAL A 387 6.46 -56.70 -13.43
C VAL A 387 6.57 -55.18 -13.58
N SER A 388 6.18 -54.71 -14.76
CA SER A 388 6.05 -53.32 -15.21
C SER A 388 4.83 -52.60 -14.62
N ALA A 389 4.97 -51.32 -14.26
CA ALA A 389 3.89 -50.34 -14.33
C ALA A 389 4.48 -48.92 -14.43
N ALA A 390 4.31 -48.32 -15.59
CA ALA A 390 4.54 -46.90 -15.84
C ALA A 390 3.33 -46.10 -15.36
N ALA A 391 3.58 -44.97 -14.70
CA ALA A 391 2.57 -43.95 -14.43
C ALA A 391 3.14 -42.59 -14.85
N GLU A 392 2.93 -42.29 -16.13
CA GLU A 392 2.68 -40.95 -16.66
C GLU A 392 1.33 -40.45 -16.09
N LEU A 393 1.27 -39.17 -15.74
CA LEU A 393 0.08 -38.30 -15.75
C LEU A 393 0.47 -36.96 -15.10
N ASP A 394 -0.07 -35.82 -15.46
CA ASP A 394 -0.38 -35.26 -16.76
C ASP A 394 -0.55 -33.76 -16.52
N ARG A 395 -0.29 -32.98 -17.55
CA ARG A 395 -0.52 -31.54 -17.60
C ARG A 395 -2.03 -31.27 -17.71
N LEU A 396 -2.60 -30.44 -16.84
CA LEU A 396 -3.91 -29.84 -17.08
C LEU A 396 -3.75 -28.39 -17.56
N SER A 397 -3.82 -28.26 -18.88
CA SER A 397 -4.14 -27.04 -19.60
C SER A 397 -5.66 -26.80 -19.55
N LEU A 398 -6.07 -25.61 -19.11
CA LEU A 398 -7.44 -25.13 -19.23
C LEU A 398 -7.55 -24.15 -20.41
N SER A 399 -8.52 -24.38 -21.27
CA SER A 399 -9.00 -23.48 -22.33
C SER A 399 -10.40 -23.93 -22.77
N PRO A 400 -11.21 -23.03 -23.36
CA PRO A 400 -12.56 -22.76 -22.90
C PRO A 400 -13.64 -23.39 -23.78
N SER A 401 -14.81 -23.65 -23.20
CA SER A 401 -16.02 -24.06 -23.90
C SER A 401 -17.04 -22.92 -23.96
N THR A 402 -17.24 -22.38 -25.16
CA THR A 402 -18.46 -21.74 -25.64
C THR A 402 -19.58 -22.76 -25.76
N GLU A 403 -20.74 -22.50 -25.15
CA GLU A 403 -22.04 -23.02 -25.61
C GLU A 403 -23.11 -21.95 -25.40
N GLU A 404 -23.90 -21.75 -26.46
CA GLU A 404 -25.04 -20.85 -26.57
C GLU A 404 -26.31 -21.49 -25.95
N ASP A 405 -27.10 -20.65 -25.26
CA ASP A 405 -28.58 -20.56 -25.15
C ASP A 405 -29.49 -21.82 -25.30
N PRO A 406 -30.57 -21.94 -24.48
CA PRO A 406 -31.72 -21.04 -24.69
C PRO A 406 -32.60 -20.65 -23.48
N VAL A 407 -33.27 -19.51 -23.70
CA VAL A 407 -34.52 -18.97 -23.14
C VAL A 407 -35.43 -19.99 -22.45
N VAL A 408 -35.70 -19.80 -21.14
CA VAL A 408 -37.01 -20.08 -20.51
C VAL A 408 -37.29 -19.08 -19.38
N ASP A 409 -38.47 -18.47 -19.51
CA ASP A 409 -39.19 -17.60 -18.59
C ASP A 409 -39.72 -18.39 -17.38
N THR A 410 -39.50 -17.95 -16.13
CA THR A 410 -40.32 -18.36 -14.96
C THR A 410 -40.11 -17.48 -13.72
N GLY A 411 -41.10 -16.64 -13.46
CA GLY A 411 -41.82 -16.46 -12.19
C GLY A 411 -41.18 -16.80 -10.83
N VAL A 412 -40.79 -15.74 -10.12
CA VAL A 412 -41.13 -15.37 -8.72
C VAL A 412 -41.48 -16.50 -7.71
N GLY A 413 -40.66 -16.65 -6.67
CA GLY A 413 -41.10 -17.21 -5.38
C GLY A 413 -39.98 -17.52 -4.36
N ALA A 414 -40.19 -17.04 -3.12
CA ALA A 414 -39.41 -17.26 -1.87
C ALA A 414 -38.07 -16.51 -1.77
N GLY A 415 -37.64 -15.92 -0.66
CA GLY A 415 -38.05 -16.01 0.75
C GLY A 415 -36.77 -15.95 1.57
N ASN A 416 -36.28 -14.76 1.91
CA ASN A 416 -34.98 -14.60 2.59
C ASN A 416 -35.12 -14.68 4.12
N VAL A 417 -34.53 -15.74 4.67
CA VAL A 417 -34.22 -15.93 6.10
C VAL A 417 -32.90 -15.20 6.40
N MET A 418 -32.94 -14.26 7.33
CA MET A 418 -31.81 -13.43 7.73
C MET A 418 -31.09 -14.09 8.92
N GLY A 419 -29.87 -14.58 8.70
CA GLY A 419 -28.96 -15.05 9.76
C GLY A 419 -28.09 -13.91 10.26
N THR A 420 -28.21 -13.58 11.55
CA THR A 420 -27.36 -12.60 12.25
C THR A 420 -26.06 -13.27 12.70
N THR A 421 -24.91 -12.84 12.18
CA THR A 421 -23.60 -13.15 12.76
C THR A 421 -23.05 -11.94 13.49
N ASN A 422 -22.84 -12.11 14.81
CA ASN A 422 -22.15 -11.17 15.69
C ASN A 422 -20.64 -11.31 15.47
N SER A 423 -19.97 -10.25 15.05
CA SER A 423 -18.50 -10.14 15.07
C SER A 423 -18.09 -9.05 16.06
N GLY A 424 -17.37 -9.47 17.10
CA GLY A 424 -16.86 -8.61 18.17
C GLY A 424 -15.75 -7.69 17.68
N ALA A 425 -15.76 -6.46 18.19
CA ALA A 425 -14.74 -5.44 17.93
C ALA A 425 -13.39 -5.87 18.50
N ALA A 426 -12.35 -5.90 17.65
CA ALA A 426 -10.99 -6.19 18.05
C ALA A 426 -10.24 -4.90 18.41
N VAL A 427 -9.62 -4.87 19.58
CA VAL A 427 -8.86 -3.73 20.11
C VAL A 427 -7.43 -3.79 19.56
N MET A 428 -6.97 -2.72 18.90
CA MET A 428 -5.58 -2.58 18.46
C MET A 428 -4.68 -2.20 19.65
N GLN A 429 -3.55 -2.88 19.81
CA GLN A 429 -2.50 -2.53 20.78
C GLN A 429 -1.18 -2.31 20.02
N GLN A 430 -0.44 -1.25 20.39
CA GLN A 430 0.94 -1.03 19.95
C GLN A 430 1.91 -1.61 20.98
N ASP A 431 3.02 -2.16 20.52
CA ASP A 431 4.11 -2.58 21.41
C ASP A 431 5.10 -1.43 21.69
N ALA A 432 6.05 -1.69 22.59
CA ALA A 432 7.06 -0.72 23.02
C ALA A 432 8.02 -0.26 21.90
N SER A 433 7.95 -0.88 20.71
CA SER A 433 8.76 -0.51 19.54
C SER A 433 7.99 0.34 18.51
N GLY A 434 6.73 0.69 18.80
CA GLY A 434 5.89 1.54 17.94
C GLY A 434 5.17 0.79 16.82
N HIS A 435 5.22 -0.55 16.79
CA HIS A 435 4.54 -1.34 15.77
C HIS A 435 3.05 -1.51 16.14
N LEU A 436 2.15 -1.24 15.18
CA LEU A 436 0.72 -1.53 15.31
C LEU A 436 0.49 -3.03 15.11
N MET A 437 0.06 -3.74 16.16
CA MET A 437 -0.32 -5.15 16.05
C MET A 437 -1.75 -5.24 15.54
N VAL A 438 -1.93 -5.77 14.32
CA VAL A 438 -3.25 -6.14 13.80
C VAL A 438 -3.66 -7.48 14.45
N PRO A 439 -4.81 -7.56 15.13
CA PRO A 439 -5.27 -8.83 15.71
C PRO A 439 -5.58 -9.85 14.59
N THR A 440 -5.09 -11.08 14.77
CA THR A 440 -5.30 -12.23 13.87
C THR A 440 -6.70 -12.81 13.95
#